data_AF-A0A8B6CWB6-F1
#
_entry.id   AF-A0A8B6CWB6-F1
#
_cell.length_a   1.000
_cell.length_b   1.000
_cell.length_c   1.000
_cell.angle_alpha   90.00
_cell.angle_beta   90.00
_cell.angle_gamma   90.00
#
_symmetry.space_group_name_H-M   'P 1'
#
loop_
_entity.id
_entity.type
_entity.pdbx_description
1 polymer ?
#
loop_
_entity_poly.entity_id
_entity_poly.type
_entity_poly.pdbx_seq_one_letter_code
_entity_poly.pdbx_strand_id
1 'polypeptide(L)'
;MISSMVFKLAVLVTVGYENGVDEIWIKTLSSGNVDASDTPDVFNYYNSLSNYHLYPSQTKCFRFSIKSCRDAFILLSAAIDLQSQDVYEICLGGYGNSEVYLRRKCNDADTLVISTPDILNCTGTITMEVRWTIDGSIFLYMETAAGPETILNWRYPIPLPIQGVGIMTGWGADGIWIIEQTCK
;
A
#
# COMPACT_ATOMS: atom_id res chain seq x y z
N MET A 1 -36.55 16.81 -12.41
CA MET A 1 -36.37 15.80 -11.35
C MET A 1 -35.03 16.05 -10.69
N ILE A 2 -35.03 16.61 -9.49
CA ILE A 2 -33.82 16.87 -8.71
C ILE A 2 -33.57 15.61 -7.88
N SER A 3 -32.48 14.90 -8.15
CA SER A 3 -32.08 13.75 -7.35
C SER A 3 -31.43 14.23 -6.06
N SER A 4 -32.08 13.96 -4.93
CA SER A 4 -31.57 14.23 -3.60
C SER A 4 -30.42 13.26 -3.27
N MET A 5 -29.20 13.77 -3.16
CA MET A 5 -28.10 13.01 -2.56
C MET A 5 -28.30 12.94 -1.04
N VAL A 6 -28.30 11.72 -0.53
CA VAL A 6 -28.42 11.38 0.89
C VAL A 6 -27.15 11.81 1.62
N PHE A 7 -27.26 12.72 2.59
CA PHE A 7 -26.20 12.97 3.56
C PHE A 7 -26.14 11.80 4.54
N LYS A 8 -25.03 11.06 4.57
CA LYS A 8 -24.76 10.07 5.63
C LYS A 8 -24.09 10.76 6.83
N LEU A 9 -24.79 10.67 7.96
CA LEU A 9 -24.38 11.10 9.28
C LEU A 9 -23.16 10.29 9.76
N ALA A 10 -22.08 10.95 10.18
CA ALA A 10 -21.00 10.29 10.92
C ALA A 10 -21.26 10.44 12.42
N VAL A 11 -21.31 9.32 13.14
CA VAL A 11 -21.49 9.29 14.59
C VAL A 11 -20.14 9.59 15.24
N LEU A 12 -20.11 10.66 16.04
CA LEU A 12 -19.01 11.04 16.92
C LEU A 12 -19.02 10.11 18.15
N VAL A 13 -17.95 9.37 18.37
CA VAL A 13 -17.69 8.76 19.69
C VAL A 13 -16.39 9.36 20.20
N THR A 14 -16.50 10.25 21.18
CA THR A 14 -15.35 10.68 21.98
C THR A 14 -15.32 9.86 23.26
N VAL A 15 -14.14 9.37 23.62
CA VAL A 15 -13.81 9.00 25.00
C VAL A 15 -12.46 9.65 25.28
N GLY A 16 -12.41 10.53 26.28
CA GLY A 16 -11.13 11.05 26.79
C GLY A 16 -10.68 10.25 28.00
N TYR A 17 -9.36 10.18 28.26
CA TYR A 17 -8.73 10.65 29.51
C TYR A 17 -7.20 10.48 29.51
N GLU A 18 -6.57 11.23 30.42
CA GLU A 18 -5.16 11.30 30.77
C GLU A 18 -4.52 9.91 31.04
N ASN A 19 -3.25 9.75 30.64
CA ASN A 19 -2.29 8.68 30.99
C ASN A 19 -1.91 7.63 29.92
N GLY A 20 -1.64 8.07 28.68
CA GLY A 20 -0.72 7.37 27.78
C GLY A 20 -1.37 6.30 26.90
N VAL A 21 -1.22 6.52 25.57
CA VAL A 21 -1.56 5.72 24.37
C VAL A 21 -3.06 5.41 24.16
N ASP A 22 -3.72 5.69 23.02
CA ASP A 22 -3.28 5.91 21.62
C ASP A 22 -4.17 6.93 20.85
N GLU A 23 -3.62 7.46 19.75
CA GLU A 23 -4.19 8.50 18.88
C GLU A 23 -5.44 8.03 18.10
N ILE A 24 -6.45 8.91 18.01
CA ILE A 24 -7.70 8.72 17.26
C ILE A 24 -7.54 9.30 15.84
N TRP A 25 -7.61 8.47 14.80
CA TRP A 25 -7.68 8.94 13.41
C TRP A 25 -9.11 8.87 12.86
N ILE A 26 -9.79 10.02 12.82
CA ILE A 26 -11.03 10.20 12.05
C ILE A 26 -10.68 10.89 10.74
N LYS A 27 -10.85 10.22 9.60
CA LYS A 27 -10.95 10.88 8.29
C LYS A 27 -12.17 10.40 7.53
N THR A 28 -13.28 11.09 7.73
CA THR A 28 -14.34 11.14 6.71
C THR A 28 -13.89 12.14 5.65
N LEU A 29 -13.54 11.69 4.45
CA LEU A 29 -13.39 12.58 3.29
C LEU A 29 -14.15 12.02 2.09
N SER A 30 -14.91 12.90 1.48
CA SER A 30 -15.82 12.68 0.36
C SER A 30 -15.18 11.94 -0.81
N SER A 31 -15.86 10.89 -1.28
CA SER A 31 -15.76 10.21 -2.59
C SER A 31 -14.71 9.11 -2.83
N GLY A 32 -13.87 8.76 -1.85
CA GLY A 32 -12.99 7.58 -1.94
C GLY A 32 -13.02 6.78 -0.65
N ASN A 33 -13.05 5.45 -0.73
CA ASN A 33 -12.83 4.61 0.45
C ASN A 33 -11.38 4.82 0.90
N VAL A 34 -11.19 5.60 1.97
CA VAL A 34 -9.90 5.83 2.62
C VAL A 34 -9.87 5.00 3.89
N ASP A 35 -8.89 4.11 4.02
CA ASP A 35 -8.69 3.32 5.24
C ASP A 35 -7.26 3.49 5.77
N ALA A 36 -7.12 3.44 7.10
CA ALA A 36 -5.86 3.52 7.81
C ALA A 36 -5.51 2.15 8.40
N SER A 37 -4.34 1.62 8.05
CA SER A 37 -3.85 0.34 8.58
C SER A 37 -2.50 0.55 9.25
N ASP A 38 -2.40 0.05 10.48
CA ASP A 38 -1.12 -0.18 11.15
C ASP A 38 -0.65 -1.59 10.83
N THR A 39 0.64 -1.76 10.59
CA THR A 39 1.25 -3.08 10.38
C THR A 39 2.25 -3.36 11.51
N PRO A 40 1.97 -4.34 12.40
CA PRO A 40 2.91 -4.70 13.47
C PRO A 40 4.12 -5.45 12.89
N ASP A 41 5.21 -5.55 13.67
CA ASP A 41 6.41 -6.33 13.32
C ASP A 41 6.12 -7.85 13.34
N VAL A 42 5.35 -8.32 12.37
CA VAL A 42 5.07 -9.74 12.13
C VAL A 42 5.40 -10.05 10.69
N PHE A 43 6.64 -10.50 10.48
CA PHE A 43 7.12 -10.87 9.16
C PHE A 43 6.24 -11.94 8.49
N ASN A 44 5.93 -11.75 7.21
CA ASN A 44 5.01 -12.56 6.39
C ASN A 44 3.52 -12.51 6.79
N TYR A 45 3.09 -11.56 7.63
CA TYR A 45 1.67 -11.33 7.90
C TYR A 45 1.18 -10.11 7.11
N TYR A 46 0.65 -10.35 5.91
CA TYR A 46 0.06 -9.30 5.08
C TYR A 46 -1.37 -8.98 5.52
N ASN A 47 -1.64 -7.69 5.75
CA ASN A 47 -2.99 -7.20 5.89
C ASN A 47 -3.64 -7.12 4.50
N SER A 48 -4.65 -7.95 4.26
CA SER A 48 -5.38 -7.94 2.99
C SER A 48 -6.26 -6.70 2.88
N LEU A 49 -6.16 -5.99 1.76
CA LEU A 49 -6.99 -4.83 1.48
C LEU A 49 -8.49 -5.18 1.36
N SER A 50 -8.82 -6.44 1.07
CA SER A 50 -10.21 -6.90 1.04
C SER A 50 -10.88 -6.91 2.42
N ASN A 51 -10.09 -7.00 3.51
CA ASN A 51 -10.60 -6.87 4.88
C ASN A 51 -11.18 -5.47 5.16
N TYR A 52 -10.71 -4.48 4.39
CA TYR A 52 -11.15 -3.08 4.42
C TYR A 52 -12.13 -2.76 3.28
N HIS A 53 -12.66 -3.79 2.60
CA HIS A 53 -13.53 -3.66 1.44
C HIS A 53 -12.91 -2.90 0.25
N LEU A 54 -11.59 -2.91 0.14
CA LEU A 54 -10.84 -2.33 -0.97
C LEU A 54 -10.44 -3.46 -1.94
N TYR A 55 -10.73 -3.25 -3.23
CA TYR A 55 -10.45 -4.22 -4.30
C TYR A 55 -9.68 -3.61 -5.47
N PRO A 56 -8.40 -3.21 -5.27
CA PRO A 56 -7.56 -2.65 -6.35
C PRO A 56 -7.40 -3.54 -7.59
N SER A 57 -7.63 -4.86 -7.48
CA SER A 57 -7.62 -5.78 -8.63
C SER A 57 -8.67 -5.46 -9.70
N GLN A 58 -9.74 -4.76 -9.34
CA GLN A 58 -10.79 -4.32 -10.27
C GLN A 58 -10.32 -3.13 -11.12
N THR A 59 -9.54 -2.22 -10.54
CA THR A 59 -9.00 -1.00 -11.19
C THR A 59 -7.57 -1.20 -11.70
N LYS A 60 -6.92 -2.30 -11.32
CA LYS A 60 -5.52 -2.65 -11.59
C LYS A 60 -4.50 -1.64 -11.07
N CYS A 61 -4.90 -0.91 -10.03
CA CYS A 61 -4.03 0.05 -9.39
C CYS A 61 -4.61 0.47 -8.03
N PHE A 62 -3.75 1.01 -7.18
CA PHE A 62 -4.16 1.77 -6.01
C PHE A 62 -3.11 2.81 -5.67
N ARG A 63 -3.56 3.87 -5.01
CA ARG A 63 -2.72 4.92 -4.47
C ARG A 63 -2.67 4.76 -2.95
N PHE A 64 -1.56 5.09 -2.34
CA PHE A 64 -1.41 5.04 -0.90
C PHE A 64 -0.46 6.12 -0.42
N SER A 65 -0.69 6.58 0.81
CA SER A 65 0.33 7.29 1.57
C SER A 65 0.86 6.42 2.68
N ILE A 66 2.16 6.48 2.94
CA ILE A 66 2.81 5.70 3.99
C ILE A 66 3.76 6.58 4.80
N LYS A 67 3.73 6.39 6.13
CA LYS A 67 4.79 6.82 7.05
C LYS A 67 5.44 5.56 7.62
N SER A 68 6.73 5.40 7.40
CA SER A 68 7.54 4.28 7.92
C SER A 68 9.02 4.63 7.77
N CYS A 69 9.88 4.04 8.60
CA CYS A 69 11.32 4.25 8.51
C CYS A 69 12.01 3.39 7.44
N ARG A 70 11.48 2.20 7.13
CA ARG A 70 12.07 1.20 6.21
C ARG A 70 11.11 0.01 6.03
N ASP A 71 11.46 -0.89 5.12
CA ASP A 71 10.89 -2.25 5.04
C ASP A 71 9.35 -2.30 4.97
N ALA A 72 8.78 -1.48 4.08
CA ALA A 72 7.35 -1.50 3.77
C ALA A 72 7.08 -2.34 2.53
N PHE A 73 6.13 -3.28 2.62
CA PHE A 73 5.90 -4.29 1.61
C PHE A 73 4.50 -4.20 1.02
N ILE A 74 4.42 -4.38 -0.29
CA ILE A 74 3.18 -4.52 -1.05
C ILE A 74 3.19 -5.88 -1.72
N LEU A 75 2.12 -6.64 -1.53
CA LEU A 75 1.92 -7.95 -2.15
C LEU A 75 0.81 -7.84 -3.19
N LEU A 76 1.11 -8.20 -4.44
CA LEU A 76 0.13 -8.42 -5.49
C LEU A 76 -0.01 -9.93 -5.69
N SER A 77 -1.10 -10.51 -5.20
CA SER A 77 -1.28 -11.97 -5.17
C SER A 77 -2.22 -12.47 -6.26
N ALA A 78 -1.92 -13.65 -6.82
CA ALA A 78 -2.83 -14.36 -7.70
C ALA A 78 -4.09 -14.90 -6.99
N ALA A 79 -4.16 -14.85 -5.66
CA ALA A 79 -5.34 -15.23 -4.87
C ALA A 79 -5.83 -14.08 -3.97
N ILE A 80 -7.15 -13.94 -3.82
CA ILE A 80 -7.78 -12.87 -3.05
C ILE A 80 -7.52 -12.96 -1.53
N ASP A 81 -7.29 -14.17 -1.03
CA ASP A 81 -6.98 -14.47 0.38
C ASP A 81 -5.48 -14.36 0.72
N LEU A 82 -4.66 -13.97 -0.26
CA LEU A 82 -3.21 -13.85 -0.20
C LEU A 82 -2.46 -15.18 0.09
N GLN A 83 -3.11 -16.34 -0.03
CA GLN A 83 -2.49 -17.64 0.26
C GLN A 83 -1.74 -18.26 -0.92
N SER A 84 -1.74 -17.61 -2.08
CA SER A 84 -1.00 -18.07 -3.26
C SER A 84 0.51 -17.86 -3.11
N GLN A 85 1.32 -18.79 -3.62
CA GLN A 85 2.77 -18.58 -3.79
C GLN A 85 3.11 -17.76 -5.05
N ASP A 86 2.17 -17.64 -5.98
CA ASP A 86 2.31 -16.80 -7.17
C ASP A 86 1.96 -15.35 -6.82
N VAL A 87 2.99 -14.55 -6.57
CA VAL A 87 2.87 -13.16 -6.14
C VAL A 87 3.86 -12.25 -6.88
N TYR A 88 3.59 -10.96 -6.88
CA TYR A 88 4.64 -9.97 -6.97
C TYR A 88 4.75 -9.28 -5.64
N GLU A 89 5.96 -9.19 -5.10
CA GLU A 89 6.20 -8.50 -3.86
C GLU A 89 7.14 -7.33 -4.12
N ILE A 90 6.73 -6.15 -3.69
CA ILE A 90 7.49 -4.92 -3.77
C ILE A 90 7.87 -4.55 -2.35
N CYS A 91 9.15 -4.40 -2.07
CA CYS A 91 9.63 -3.79 -0.83
C CYS A 91 10.09 -2.37 -1.12
N LEU A 92 9.64 -1.45 -0.27
CA LEU A 92 10.02 -0.06 -0.24
C LEU A 92 10.95 0.15 0.94
N GLY A 93 12.07 0.84 0.71
CA GLY A 93 13.03 1.14 1.76
C GLY A 93 13.70 -0.11 2.34
N GLY A 94 13.97 -1.11 1.50
CA GLY A 94 14.81 -2.25 1.86
C GLY A 94 16.25 -1.85 2.17
N TYR A 95 16.99 -2.75 2.80
CA TYR A 95 18.40 -2.57 3.19
C TYR A 95 18.65 -1.27 3.99
N GLY A 96 17.75 -0.98 4.94
CA GLY A 96 17.87 0.23 5.77
C GLY A 96 17.46 1.50 5.02
N ASN A 97 16.36 1.44 4.27
CA ASN A 97 15.78 2.55 3.51
C ASN A 97 16.62 3.02 2.30
N SER A 98 17.40 2.11 1.69
CA SER A 98 18.23 2.47 0.54
C SER A 98 17.78 1.87 -0.79
N GLU A 99 16.81 0.94 -0.77
CA GLU A 99 16.44 0.18 -1.96
C GLU A 99 14.93 -0.01 -2.10
N VAL A 100 14.48 -0.06 -3.35
CA VAL A 100 13.21 -0.68 -3.73
C VAL A 100 13.55 -1.97 -4.46
N TYR A 101 12.98 -3.09 -4.03
CA TYR A 101 13.12 -4.34 -4.76
C TYR A 101 11.76 -4.94 -5.11
N LEU A 102 11.77 -5.71 -6.20
CA LEU A 102 10.63 -6.44 -6.72
C LEU A 102 11.03 -7.90 -6.87
N ARG A 103 10.19 -8.80 -6.38
CA ARG A 103 10.37 -10.25 -6.51
C ARG A 103 9.08 -10.95 -6.91
N ARG A 104 9.22 -12.17 -7.44
CA ARG A 104 8.11 -13.00 -7.95
C ARG A 104 7.56 -13.99 -6.92
N LYS A 105 8.17 -14.04 -5.74
CA LYS A 105 7.77 -14.90 -4.65
C LYS A 105 8.33 -14.35 -3.35
N CYS A 106 7.54 -14.38 -2.28
CA CYS A 106 8.00 -14.00 -0.96
C CYS A 106 9.21 -14.85 -0.56
N ASN A 107 10.24 -14.22 -0.01
CA ASN A 107 11.49 -14.83 0.44
C ASN A 107 12.32 -15.54 -0.64
N ASP A 108 12.09 -15.19 -1.91
CA ASP A 108 12.90 -15.63 -3.05
C ASP A 108 13.86 -14.52 -3.50
N ALA A 109 14.72 -14.83 -4.48
CA ALA A 109 15.64 -13.87 -5.06
C ALA A 109 14.92 -12.69 -5.72
N ASP A 110 15.52 -11.51 -5.58
CA ASP A 110 14.99 -10.28 -6.17
C ASP A 110 15.09 -10.34 -7.69
N THR A 111 13.99 -9.99 -8.35
CA THR A 111 13.96 -9.85 -9.81
C THR A 111 14.58 -8.53 -10.24
N LEU A 112 14.35 -7.47 -9.46
CA LEU A 112 14.85 -6.13 -9.71
C LEU A 112 15.15 -5.47 -8.36
N VAL A 113 16.27 -4.75 -8.28
CA VAL A 113 16.67 -3.91 -7.15
C VAL A 113 17.03 -2.53 -7.71
N ILE A 114 16.52 -1.47 -7.09
CA ILE A 114 16.70 -0.09 -7.50
C ILE A 114 17.21 0.71 -6.30
N SER A 115 18.37 1.37 -6.48
CA SER A 115 18.92 2.27 -5.46
C SER A 115 18.01 3.50 -5.30
N THR A 116 17.49 3.67 -4.08
CA THR A 116 16.51 4.70 -3.70
C THR A 116 16.78 5.13 -2.25
N PRO A 117 17.92 5.82 -2.00
CA PRO A 117 18.26 6.29 -0.66
C PRO A 117 17.17 7.21 -0.11
N ASP A 118 16.77 6.92 1.13
CA ASP A 118 15.81 7.70 1.91
C ASP A 118 14.42 7.79 1.26
N ILE A 119 13.97 6.73 0.58
CA ILE A 119 12.66 6.72 -0.09
C ILE A 119 11.49 6.81 0.88
N LEU A 120 11.59 6.16 2.06
CA LEU A 120 10.59 6.24 3.13
C LEU A 120 10.95 7.32 4.17
N ASN A 121 9.93 7.80 4.90
CA ASN A 121 10.09 8.85 5.90
C ASN A 121 9.49 8.43 7.25
N CYS A 122 10.33 8.46 8.30
CA CYS A 122 9.94 8.12 9.67
C CYS A 122 8.93 9.10 10.30
N THR A 123 8.89 10.34 9.82
CA THR A 123 8.16 11.45 10.47
C THR A 123 6.93 11.87 9.68
N GLY A 124 7.03 11.94 8.36
CA GLY A 124 5.98 12.35 7.45
C GLY A 124 5.49 11.21 6.56
N THR A 125 4.41 11.47 5.85
CA THR A 125 3.89 10.54 4.84
C THR A 125 4.42 10.89 3.47
N ILE A 126 4.84 9.88 2.70
CA ILE A 126 5.02 10.00 1.25
C ILE A 126 3.80 9.41 0.56
N THR A 127 3.48 9.85 -0.65
CA THR A 127 2.39 9.28 -1.45
C THR A 127 2.93 8.58 -2.68
N MET A 128 2.44 7.37 -2.92
CA MET A 128 2.84 6.52 -4.03
C MET A 128 1.63 5.88 -4.69
N GLU A 129 1.84 5.36 -5.90
CA GLU A 129 0.83 4.63 -6.65
C GLU A 129 1.45 3.39 -7.29
N VAL A 130 0.79 2.26 -7.12
CA VAL A 130 1.15 1.02 -7.81
C VAL A 130 0.13 0.76 -8.91
N ARG A 131 0.60 0.53 -10.13
CA ARG A 131 -0.22 0.07 -11.26
C ARG A 131 0.31 -1.25 -11.80
N TRP A 132 -0.59 -2.06 -12.32
CA TRP A 132 -0.22 -3.24 -13.09
C TRP A 132 -1.10 -3.41 -14.32
N THR A 133 -0.57 -4.09 -15.31
CA THR A 133 -1.25 -4.32 -16.58
C THR A 133 -1.43 -5.81 -16.82
N ILE A 134 -2.36 -6.16 -17.71
CA ILE A 134 -2.61 -7.55 -18.08
C ILE A 134 -1.41 -8.21 -18.79
N ASP A 135 -0.52 -7.40 -19.38
CA ASP A 135 0.67 -7.87 -20.09
C ASP A 135 1.89 -8.08 -19.17
N GLY A 136 1.70 -7.93 -17.85
CA GLY A 136 2.71 -8.23 -16.83
C GLY A 136 3.58 -7.06 -16.41
N SER A 137 3.27 -5.84 -16.86
CA SER A 137 3.99 -4.65 -16.44
C SER A 137 3.54 -4.21 -15.04
N ILE A 138 4.50 -3.89 -14.18
CA ILE A 138 4.33 -3.36 -12.82
C ILE A 138 5.00 -2.00 -12.78
N PHE A 139 4.28 -1.01 -12.28
CA PHE A 139 4.75 0.36 -12.13
C PHE A 139 4.61 0.81 -10.69
N LEU A 140 5.61 1.53 -10.19
CA LEU A 140 5.57 2.27 -8.93
C LEU A 140 5.87 3.73 -9.24
N TYR A 141 4.95 4.61 -8.87
CA TYR A 141 5.11 6.05 -8.96
C TYR A 141 5.19 6.67 -7.58
N MET A 142 6.02 7.68 -7.41
CA MET A 142 6.10 8.50 -6.19
C MET A 142 5.67 9.93 -6.50
N GLU A 143 4.79 10.48 -5.69
CA GLU A 143 4.40 11.88 -5.79
C GLU A 143 5.54 12.78 -5.31
N THR A 144 5.94 13.74 -6.13
CA THR A 144 6.93 14.77 -5.78
C THR A 144 6.37 16.17 -6.02
N ALA A 145 7.08 17.20 -5.56
CA ALA A 145 6.72 18.58 -5.86
C ALA A 145 6.72 18.91 -7.37
N ALA A 146 7.45 18.14 -8.19
CA ALA A 146 7.49 18.28 -9.64
C ALA A 146 6.44 17.43 -10.37
N GLY A 147 5.63 16.66 -9.63
CA GLY A 147 4.67 15.68 -10.13
C GLY A 147 5.12 14.23 -9.91
N PRO A 148 4.36 13.24 -10.43
CA PRO A 148 4.66 11.83 -10.25
C PRO A 148 5.96 11.41 -10.95
N GLU A 149 6.89 10.83 -10.20
CA GLU A 149 8.14 10.24 -10.69
C GLU A 149 8.01 8.71 -10.76
N THR A 150 8.55 8.08 -11.81
CA THR A 150 8.57 6.62 -11.92
C THR A 150 9.76 6.06 -11.16
N ILE A 151 9.48 5.28 -10.11
CA ILE A 151 10.51 4.60 -9.32
C ILE A 151 10.83 3.23 -9.92
N LEU A 152 9.79 2.47 -10.26
CA LEU A 152 9.91 1.13 -10.81
C LEU A 152 9.04 0.99 -12.05
N ASN A 153 9.61 0.37 -13.08
CA ASN A 153 8.89 -0.11 -14.26
C ASN A 153 9.50 -1.44 -14.70
N TRP A 154 8.77 -2.52 -14.55
CA TRP A 154 9.24 -3.85 -14.91
C TRP A 154 8.13 -4.67 -15.54
N ARG A 155 8.46 -5.44 -16.58
CA ARG A 155 7.51 -6.34 -17.25
C ARG A 155 7.93 -7.80 -17.13
N TYR A 156 7.08 -8.60 -16.49
CA TYR A 156 7.25 -10.05 -16.46
C TYR A 156 6.77 -10.70 -17.76
N PRO A 157 7.55 -11.60 -18.38
CA PRO A 157 7.14 -12.31 -19.60
C PRO A 157 5.92 -13.23 -19.42
N ILE A 158 5.73 -13.75 -18.20
CA ILE A 158 4.60 -14.61 -17.83
C ILE A 158 3.83 -13.89 -16.73
N PRO A 159 2.76 -13.15 -17.07
CA PRO A 159 2.01 -12.34 -16.10
C PRO A 159 1.20 -13.19 -15.13
N LEU A 160 1.08 -12.72 -13.89
CA LEU A 160 0.18 -13.29 -12.89
C LEU A 160 -1.20 -12.63 -12.94
N PRO A 161 -2.29 -13.40 -12.75
CA PRO A 161 -3.64 -12.85 -12.63
C PRO A 161 -3.85 -12.27 -11.23
N ILE A 162 -3.46 -11.01 -11.00
CA ILE A 162 -3.58 -10.38 -9.67
C ILE A 162 -5.05 -10.27 -9.25
N GLN A 163 -5.38 -10.91 -8.12
CA GLN A 163 -6.71 -10.95 -7.51
C GLN A 163 -6.73 -10.26 -6.14
N GLY A 164 -5.66 -10.44 -5.35
CA GLY A 164 -5.53 -9.90 -4.00
C GLY A 164 -4.40 -8.87 -3.89
N VAL A 165 -4.56 -7.92 -2.98
CA VAL A 165 -3.51 -6.97 -2.60
C VAL A 165 -3.35 -6.99 -1.09
N GLY A 166 -2.11 -7.09 -0.62
CA GLY A 166 -1.75 -7.03 0.78
C GLY A 166 -0.70 -5.97 1.04
N ILE A 167 -0.69 -5.44 2.27
CA ILE A 167 0.33 -4.52 2.76
C ILE A 167 0.89 -5.03 4.09
N MET A 168 2.18 -4.81 4.34
CA MET A 168 2.81 -5.03 5.64
C MET A 168 4.02 -4.12 5.83
N THR A 169 4.48 -3.97 7.06
CA THR A 169 5.87 -3.63 7.35
C THR A 169 6.52 -4.86 7.99
N GLY A 170 7.83 -5.00 7.86
CA GLY A 170 8.55 -6.15 8.41
C GLY A 170 9.92 -5.78 8.95
N TRP A 171 10.66 -6.79 9.38
CA TRP A 171 12.07 -6.64 9.83
C TRP A 171 12.27 -5.57 10.92
N GLY A 172 11.36 -5.52 11.90
CA GLY A 172 11.42 -4.56 12.99
C GLY A 172 10.96 -3.14 12.61
N ALA A 173 10.28 -2.99 11.47
CA ALA A 173 9.65 -1.73 11.07
C ALA A 173 8.15 -1.73 11.36
N ASP A 174 7.65 -0.55 11.72
CA ASP A 174 6.23 -0.20 11.78
C ASP A 174 5.87 0.73 10.61
N GLY A 175 4.59 0.85 10.33
CA GLY A 175 4.11 1.75 9.31
C GLY A 175 2.64 2.07 9.44
N ILE A 176 2.31 3.32 9.10
CA ILE A 176 0.95 3.82 9.00
C ILE A 176 0.64 4.01 7.52
N TRP A 177 -0.38 3.32 7.04
CA TRP A 177 -0.83 3.36 5.64
C TRP A 177 -2.14 4.09 5.53
N ILE A 178 -2.31 4.88 4.46
CA ILE A 178 -3.57 5.50 4.05
C ILE A 178 -3.83 5.07 2.62
N ILE A 179 -4.85 4.23 2.39
CA ILE A 179 -5.09 3.64 1.07
C ILE A 179 -6.21 4.35 0.33
N GLU A 180 -6.02 4.62 -0.96
CA GLU A 180 -7.00 5.17 -1.88
C GLU A 180 -7.21 4.20 -3.05
N GLN A 181 -8.42 3.67 -3.21
CA GLN A 181 -8.73 2.66 -4.24
C GLN A 181 -8.73 3.22 -5.68
N THR A 182 -8.76 4.55 -5.82
CA THR A 182 -8.82 5.23 -7.12
C THR A 182 -7.50 5.86 -7.46
N CYS A 183 -6.95 5.49 -8.61
CA CYS A 183 -5.84 6.19 -9.22
C CYS A 183 -6.37 7.38 -10.01
N LYS A 184 -5.61 8.48 -10.01
CA LYS A 184 -5.97 9.68 -10.80
C LYS A 184 -5.53 9.55 -12.26
#